data_AF-A0A081AYE5-F1
#
_entry.id   AF-A0A081AYE5-F1
#
_cell.length_a   1.000
_cell.length_b   1.000
_cell.length_c   1.000
_cell.angle_alpha   90.00
_cell.angle_beta   90.00
_cell.angle_gamma   90.00
#
_symmetry.space_group_name_H-M   'P 1'
#
loop_
_entity.id
_entity.type
_entity.pdbx_description
1 polymer ?
#
loop_
_entity_poly.entity_id
_entity_poly.type
_entity_poly.pdbx_seq_one_letter_code
_entity_poly.pdbx_strand_id
1 'polypeptide(L)'
;MEQTTTPQTFGALLQLHARQQTEFQAIMQQQYAASEARIDALASRPTAARKHQPPIYQRNLDEDLELWFFAMEQYYADYHPQMTEESSQFVTMASTHLGVTPLNWYRQFSLECEASGRVKS
;
A
#
# COMPACT_ATOMS: atom_id res chain seq x y z
N MET A 1 36.81 11.65 39.61
CA MET A 1 37.02 10.44 40.42
C MET A 1 35.75 9.62 40.32
N GLU A 2 35.70 8.66 39.39
CA GLU A 2 34.62 7.66 39.38
C GLU A 2 34.79 6.81 40.64
N GLN A 3 33.84 6.94 41.57
CA GLN A 3 33.73 6.01 42.69
C GLN A 3 33.31 4.66 42.12
N THR A 4 34.28 3.83 41.78
CA THR A 4 34.11 2.39 41.65
C THR A 4 33.71 1.86 43.02
N THR A 5 32.40 1.86 43.28
CA THR A 5 31.80 1.26 44.46
C THR A 5 31.86 -0.25 44.26
N THR A 6 33.03 -0.84 44.56
CA THR A 6 33.14 -2.29 44.69
C THR A 6 32.20 -2.71 45.82
N PRO A 7 31.18 -3.54 45.55
CA PRO A 7 30.23 -3.95 46.58
C PRO A 7 30.97 -4.82 47.62
N GLN A 8 31.24 -4.25 48.80
CA GLN A 8 32.04 -4.91 49.84
C GLN A 8 31.27 -5.98 50.63
N THR A 9 29.97 -6.15 50.36
CA THR A 9 29.07 -7.05 51.10
C THR A 9 28.19 -7.83 50.13
N PHE A 10 27.88 -9.08 50.47
CA PHE A 10 27.03 -9.96 49.67
C PHE A 10 25.66 -9.33 49.33
N GLY A 11 25.08 -8.56 50.24
CA GLY A 11 23.85 -7.80 49.99
C GLY A 11 24.00 -6.74 48.90
N ALA A 12 25.13 -6.03 48.84
CA ALA A 12 25.41 -5.04 47.80
C ALA A 12 25.63 -5.70 46.42
N LEU A 13 26.23 -6.90 46.40
CA LEU A 13 26.35 -7.71 45.17
C LEU A 13 24.99 -8.17 44.64
N LEU A 14 24.10 -8.65 45.51
CA LEU A 14 22.74 -9.04 45.13
C LEU A 14 21.95 -7.85 44.57
N GLN A 15 22.10 -6.68 45.18
CA GLN A 15 21.41 -5.47 44.74
C GLN A 15 21.95 -4.96 43.39
N LEU A 16 23.26 -5.06 43.17
CA LEU A 16 23.89 -4.76 41.88
C LEU A 16 23.35 -5.71 40.78
N HIS A 17 23.28 -7.00 41.06
CA HIS A 17 22.77 -8.00 40.12
C HIS A 17 21.29 -7.77 39.78
N ALA A 18 20.44 -7.51 40.78
CA ALA A 18 19.03 -7.20 40.58
C ALA A 18 18.83 -5.93 39.72
N ARG A 19 19.65 -4.89 39.98
CA ARG A 19 19.65 -3.66 39.19
C ARG A 19 20.09 -3.91 37.75
N GLN A 20 21.17 -4.66 37.55
CA GLN A 20 21.68 -4.97 36.21
C GLN A 20 20.66 -5.78 35.39
N GLN A 21 19.96 -6.72 36.04
CA GLN A 21 18.89 -7.51 35.41
C GLN A 21 17.70 -6.63 35.00
N THR A 22 17.34 -5.64 35.84
CA THR A 22 16.24 -4.71 35.58
C THR A 22 16.61 -3.74 34.44
N GLU A 23 17.83 -3.21 34.43
CA GLU A 23 18.34 -2.33 33.37
C GLU A 23 18.33 -3.06 32.02
N PHE A 24 18.76 -4.33 31.98
CA PHE A 24 18.73 -5.13 30.76
C PHE A 24 17.31 -5.36 30.25
N GLN A 25 16.36 -5.68 31.15
CA GLN A 25 14.94 -5.81 30.78
C GLN A 25 14.36 -4.50 30.22
N ALA A 26 14.69 -3.37 30.85
CA ALA A 26 14.22 -2.05 30.40
C ALA A 26 14.73 -1.73 28.98
N ILE A 27 16.02 -1.98 28.71
CA ILE A 27 16.62 -1.76 27.39
C ILE A 27 15.94 -2.64 26.34
N MET A 28 15.71 -3.92 26.65
CA MET A 28 15.03 -4.85 25.73
C MET A 28 13.61 -4.41 25.40
N GLN A 29 12.83 -3.97 26.40
CA GLN A 29 11.49 -3.43 26.16
C GLN A 29 11.51 -2.17 25.31
N GLN A 30 12.48 -1.28 25.55
CA GLN A 30 12.62 -0.05 24.78
C GLN A 30 12.95 -0.33 23.31
N GLN A 31 13.85 -1.28 23.04
CA GLN A 31 14.17 -1.73 21.68
C GLN A 31 12.96 -2.36 21.00
N TYR A 32 12.18 -3.18 21.73
CA TYR A 32 10.99 -3.81 21.19
C TYR A 32 9.91 -2.78 20.83
N ALA A 33 9.59 -1.85 21.74
CA ALA A 33 8.63 -0.78 21.51
C ALA A 33 9.07 0.15 20.36
N ALA A 34 10.36 0.47 20.27
CA ALA A 34 10.90 1.25 19.15
C ALA A 34 10.80 0.50 17.81
N SER A 35 10.96 -0.83 17.82
CA SER A 35 10.77 -1.68 16.64
C SER A 35 9.31 -1.72 16.22
N GLU A 36 8.38 -1.95 17.15
CA GLU A 36 6.95 -1.97 16.85
C GLU A 36 6.48 -0.63 16.27
N ALA A 37 6.88 0.49 16.88
CA ALA A 37 6.55 1.82 16.35
C ALA A 37 7.10 2.06 14.94
N ARG A 38 8.27 1.50 14.60
CA ARG A 38 8.84 1.58 13.25
C ARG A 38 8.06 0.73 12.25
N ILE A 39 7.63 -0.46 12.65
CA ILE A 39 6.82 -1.35 11.80
C ILE A 39 5.45 -0.71 11.56
N ASP A 40 4.82 -0.18 12.60
CA ASP A 40 3.54 0.51 12.51
C ASP A 40 3.64 1.78 11.64
N ALA A 41 4.74 2.54 11.74
CA ALA A 41 5.01 3.67 10.85
C ALA A 41 5.21 3.26 9.38
N LEU A 42 5.79 2.08 9.11
CA LEU A 42 5.94 1.55 7.76
C LEU A 42 4.61 0.99 7.21
N ALA A 43 3.77 0.39 8.06
CA ALA A 43 2.47 -0.13 7.70
C ALA A 43 1.43 0.98 7.49
N SER A 44 1.51 2.05 8.29
CA SER A 44 0.63 3.24 8.19
C SER A 44 1.10 4.26 7.15
N ARG A 45 2.33 4.13 6.65
CA ARG A 45 2.81 4.94 5.52
C ARG A 45 1.91 4.64 4.32
N PRO A 46 1.20 5.65 3.77
CA PRO A 46 0.48 5.47 2.52
C PRO A 46 1.46 4.89 1.50
N THR A 47 1.08 3.80 0.83
CA THR A 47 1.68 3.45 -0.46
C THR A 47 1.70 4.75 -1.23
N ALA A 48 2.90 5.28 -1.53
CA ALA A 48 3.00 6.51 -2.29
C ALA A 48 2.30 6.20 -3.60
N ALA A 49 1.05 6.67 -3.75
CA ALA A 49 0.23 6.47 -4.93
C ALA A 49 1.16 6.69 -6.12
N ARG A 50 1.43 5.62 -6.86
CA ARG A 50 2.46 5.63 -7.89
C ARG A 50 2.09 6.78 -8.82
N LYS A 51 2.90 7.85 -8.80
CA LYS A 51 2.63 9.14 -9.49
C LYS A 51 2.60 9.02 -11.02
N HIS A 52 2.67 7.81 -11.56
CA HIS A 52 2.62 7.58 -12.99
C HIS A 52 1.16 7.44 -13.39
N GLN A 53 0.72 8.31 -14.31
CA GLN A 53 -0.54 8.10 -15.01
C GLN A 53 -0.56 6.69 -15.60
N PRO A 54 -1.71 6.01 -15.61
CA PRO A 54 -1.78 4.69 -16.22
C PRO A 54 -1.49 4.82 -17.73
N PRO A 55 -0.93 3.77 -18.34
CA PRO A 55 -0.58 3.77 -19.75
C PRO A 55 -1.82 3.90 -20.64
N ILE A 56 -1.67 4.56 -21.79
CA ILE A 56 -2.71 4.62 -22.82
C ILE A 56 -2.63 3.36 -23.69
N TYR A 57 -3.72 2.60 -23.82
CA TYR A 57 -3.78 1.42 -24.69
C TYR A 57 -4.13 1.79 -26.13
N GLN A 58 -3.22 1.62 -27.07
CA GLN A 58 -3.45 1.98 -28.48
C GLN A 58 -3.91 0.81 -29.36
N ARG A 59 -3.76 -0.43 -28.89
CA ARG A 59 -3.96 -1.69 -29.64
C ARG A 59 -2.90 -1.88 -30.73
N ASN A 60 -1.67 -1.50 -30.44
CA ASN A 60 -0.53 -1.83 -31.29
C ASN A 60 -0.15 -3.32 -31.12
N LEU A 61 0.59 -3.88 -32.09
CA LEU A 61 0.97 -5.29 -32.08
C LEU A 61 1.96 -5.66 -30.97
N ASP A 62 2.66 -4.67 -30.43
CA ASP A 62 3.63 -4.77 -29.35
C ASP A 62 3.01 -4.49 -27.96
N GLU A 63 1.75 -4.06 -27.91
CA GLU A 63 1.05 -3.80 -26.66
C GLU A 63 0.36 -5.05 -26.13
N ASP A 64 0.68 -5.41 -24.89
CA ASP A 64 0.04 -6.49 -24.16
C ASP A 64 -1.18 -5.96 -23.39
N LEU A 65 -2.36 -6.49 -23.72
CA LEU A 65 -3.63 -6.12 -23.11
C LEU A 65 -3.71 -6.52 -21.63
N GLU A 66 -3.18 -7.68 -21.27
CA GLU A 66 -3.19 -8.16 -19.88
C GLU A 66 -2.27 -7.29 -19.01
N LEU A 67 -1.12 -6.89 -19.57
CA LEU A 67 -0.22 -5.97 -18.89
C LEU A 67 -0.85 -4.59 -18.69
N TRP A 68 -1.65 -4.12 -19.67
CA TRP A 68 -2.40 -2.88 -19.54
C TRP A 68 -3.46 -2.97 -18.43
N PHE A 69 -4.23 -4.06 -18.37
CA PHE A 69 -5.19 -4.28 -17.28
C PHE A 69 -4.50 -4.28 -15.91
N PHE A 70 -3.39 -5.00 -15.78
CA PHE A 70 -2.62 -5.03 -14.54
C PHE A 70 -2.14 -3.63 -14.11
N ALA A 71 -1.64 -2.83 -15.05
CA ALA A 71 -1.21 -1.46 -14.75
C ALA A 71 -2.39 -0.56 -14.32
N MET A 72 -3.56 -0.73 -14.94
CA MET A 72 -4.79 -0.02 -14.60
C MET A 72 -5.31 -0.40 -13.20
N GLU A 73 -5.36 -1.69 -12.88
CA GLU A 73 -5.75 -2.20 -11.56
C GLU A 73 -4.79 -1.69 -10.48
N GLN A 74 -3.48 -1.73 -10.74
CA GLN A 74 -2.49 -1.19 -9.81
C GLN A 74 -2.61 0.32 -9.60
N TYR A 75 -2.96 1.08 -10.65
CA TYR A 75 -3.16 2.52 -10.55
C TYR A 75 -4.39 2.86 -9.70
N TYR A 76 -5.46 2.08 -9.84
CA TYR A 76 -6.71 2.30 -9.14
C TYR A 76 -6.86 1.54 -7.82
N ALA A 77 -5.91 0.69 -7.44
CA ALA A 77 -5.91 -0.06 -6.18
C ALA A 77 -6.04 0.85 -4.95
N ASP A 78 -5.41 2.03 -4.96
CA ASP A 78 -5.51 3.02 -3.88
C ASP A 78 -6.85 3.79 -3.90
N TYR A 79 -7.56 3.78 -5.03
CA TYR A 79 -8.88 4.41 -5.22
C TYR A 79 -10.04 3.42 -5.04
N HIS A 80 -9.75 2.15 -4.74
CA HIS A 80 -10.73 1.08 -4.54
C HIS A 80 -11.88 1.44 -3.58
N PRO A 81 -11.70 2.20 -2.47
CA PRO A 81 -12.82 2.61 -1.61
C PRO A 81 -13.83 3.54 -2.30
N GLN A 82 -13.43 4.21 -3.38
CA GLN A 82 -14.26 5.11 -4.18
C GLN A 82 -14.84 4.42 -5.43
N MET A 83 -14.43 3.18 -5.70
CA MET A 83 -14.88 2.38 -6.82
C MET A 83 -15.91 1.36 -6.35
N THR A 84 -17.18 1.77 -6.38
CA THR A 84 -18.30 0.84 -6.22
C THR A 84 -18.32 -0.17 -7.37
N GLU A 85 -18.69 -1.41 -7.04
CA GLU A 85 -18.98 -2.48 -8.00
C GLU A 85 -20.00 -1.95 -9.03
N GLU A 86 -19.73 -2.14 -10.33
CA GLU A 86 -20.56 -1.65 -11.46
C GLU A 86 -20.68 -0.11 -11.59
N SER A 87 -19.71 0.67 -11.11
CA SER A 87 -19.72 2.13 -11.29
C SER A 87 -19.52 2.56 -12.75
N SER A 88 -20.57 3.11 -13.37
CA SER A 88 -20.50 3.74 -14.70
C SER A 88 -19.49 4.90 -14.77
N GLN A 89 -19.27 5.58 -13.64
CA GLN A 89 -18.26 6.62 -13.51
C GLN A 89 -16.85 6.03 -13.57
N PHE A 90 -16.62 4.87 -12.93
CA PHE A 90 -15.35 4.16 -13.03
C PHE A 90 -15.08 3.70 -14.45
N VAL A 91 -16.08 3.13 -15.13
CA VAL A 91 -15.94 2.71 -16.53
C VAL A 91 -15.61 3.91 -17.43
N THR A 92 -16.31 5.03 -17.23
CA THR A 92 -16.04 6.28 -17.97
C THR A 92 -14.60 6.75 -17.72
N MET A 93 -14.14 6.71 -16.48
CA MET A 93 -12.78 7.10 -16.12
C MET A 93 -11.72 6.14 -16.68
N ALA A 94 -11.93 4.82 -16.60
CA ALA A 94 -11.02 3.83 -17.17
C ALA A 94 -10.93 4.00 -18.70
N SER A 95 -12.04 4.35 -19.36
CA SER A 95 -12.08 4.56 -20.81
C SER A 95 -11.22 5.74 -21.30
N THR A 96 -10.86 6.70 -20.42
CA THR A 96 -9.97 7.81 -20.81
C THR A 96 -8.55 7.34 -21.08
N HIS A 97 -8.20 6.12 -20.67
CA HIS A 97 -6.89 5.50 -20.89
C HIS A 97 -6.86 4.61 -22.13
N LEU A 98 -7.91 4.67 -22.95
CA LEU A 98 -7.94 4.07 -24.27
C LEU A 98 -7.46 5.07 -25.33
N GLY A 99 -6.60 4.61 -26.22
CA GLY A 99 -6.24 5.31 -27.44
C GLY A 99 -7.44 5.44 -28.39
N VAL A 100 -7.28 6.26 -29.44
CA VAL A 100 -8.36 6.64 -30.37
C VAL A 100 -9.10 5.41 -30.93
N THR A 101 -8.38 4.39 -31.40
CA THR A 101 -8.98 3.21 -32.03
C THR A 101 -9.77 2.35 -31.04
N PRO A 102 -9.21 1.89 -29.90
CA PRO A 102 -9.97 1.17 -28.88
C PRO A 102 -11.13 1.97 -28.31
N LEU A 103 -10.97 3.28 -28.11
CA LEU A 103 -12.02 4.15 -27.59
C LEU A 103 -13.21 4.26 -28.56
N ASN A 104 -12.93 4.40 -29.86
CA ASN A 104 -14.00 4.43 -30.86
C ASN A 104 -14.75 3.10 -30.93
N TRP A 105 -14.04 1.97 -30.85
CA TRP A 105 -14.67 0.65 -30.77
C TRP A 105 -15.56 0.53 -29.53
N TYR A 106 -15.04 0.93 -28.36
CA TYR A 106 -15.78 0.89 -27.09
C TYR A 106 -17.07 1.72 -27.13
N ARG A 107 -17.02 2.92 -27.74
CA ARG A 107 -18.22 3.77 -27.91
C ARG A 107 -19.27 3.10 -28.78
N GLN A 108 -18.88 2.50 -29.90
CA GLN A 108 -19.82 1.76 -30.77
C GLN A 108 -20.42 0.56 -30.04
N PHE A 109 -19.58 -0.24 -29.37
CA PHE A 109 -20.01 -1.36 -28.56
C PHE A 109 -21.01 -0.95 -27.46
N SER A 110 -20.75 0.16 -26.77
CA SER A 110 -21.64 0.68 -25.73
C SER A 110 -23.02 1.06 -26.29
N LEU A 111 -23.06 1.72 -27.45
CA LEU A 111 -24.32 2.06 -28.13
C LEU A 111 -25.10 0.81 -28.55
N GLU A 112 -24.41 -0.23 -29.01
CA GLU A 112 -25.05 -1.52 -29.34
C GLU A 112 -25.61 -2.23 -28.10
N CYS A 113 -24.90 -2.17 -26.97
CA CYS A 113 -25.37 -2.68 -25.69
C CYS A 113 -26.61 -1.93 -25.18
N GLU A 114 -26.63 -0.61 -25.30
CA GLU A 114 -27.81 0.23 -25.01
C GLU A 114 -29.00 -0.15 -25.89
N ALA A 115 -28.80 -0.23 -27.21
CA ALA A 115 -29.85 -0.58 -28.17
C ALA A 115 -30.40 -2.00 -27.96
N SER A 116 -29.58 -2.92 -27.45
CA SER A 116 -29.98 -4.31 -27.20
C SER A 116 -30.54 -4.55 -25.78
N GLY A 117 -30.66 -3.50 -24.95
CA GLY A 117 -31.13 -3.62 -23.57
C GLY A 117 -30.18 -4.44 -22.67
N ARG A 118 -28.91 -4.56 -23.07
CA ARG A 118 -27.87 -5.30 -22.33
C ARG A 118 -27.17 -4.46 -21.26
N VAL A 119 -27.66 -3.25 -21.01
CA VAL A 119 -27.16 -2.40 -19.93
C VAL A 119 -27.71 -2.96 -18.63
N LYS A 120 -26.84 -3.50 -17.76
CA LYS A 120 -27.22 -3.77 -16.38
C LYS A 120 -27.46 -2.42 -15.69
N SER A 121 -28.66 -2.27 -15.11
CA SER A 121 -29.06 -1.09 -14.32
C SER A 121 -28.30 -1.00 -13.01
#